data_AF-A0A257AVF2-F1
#
_entry.id   AF-A0A257AVF2-F1
#
_cell.length_a   1.000
_cell.length_b   1.000
_cell.length_c   1.000
_cell.angle_alpha   90.00
_cell.angle_beta   90.00
_cell.angle_gamma   90.00
#
_symmetry.space_group_name_H-M   'P 1'
#
loop_
_entity.id
_entity.type
_entity.pdbx_description
1 polymer ?
#
loop_
_entity_poly.entity_id
_entity_poly.type
_entity_poly.pdbx_seq_one_letter_code
_entity_poly.pdbx_strand_id
1 'polypeptide(L)'
;MSAAALISVLSLLRALQTSLAHSQQALKREQRLSRMLRTVSEINQLIVRERDPQRLLQEACDHLVGGRGYDLAWIGLMQNDGQTIEAVASAGEQVDLTQFASRLDPQPVQPT
;
A
#
# COMPACT_ATOMS: atom_id res chain seq x y z
N MET A 1 -22.65 -10.04 -47.38
CA MET A 1 -22.91 -9.44 -46.04
C MET A 1 -22.37 -8.02 -46.07
N SER A 2 -23.20 -7.01 -45.82
CA SER A 2 -22.83 -5.59 -45.99
C SER A 2 -21.71 -5.19 -45.04
N ALA A 3 -20.70 -4.45 -45.53
CA ALA A 3 -19.60 -3.92 -44.72
C ALA A 3 -20.09 -3.12 -43.50
N ALA A 4 -21.26 -2.49 -43.59
CA ALA A 4 -21.90 -1.79 -42.48
C ALA A 4 -22.23 -2.72 -41.30
N ALA A 5 -22.73 -3.93 -41.56
CA ALA A 5 -23.04 -4.90 -40.51
C ALA A 5 -21.78 -5.36 -39.77
N LEU A 6 -20.67 -5.55 -40.50
CA LEU A 6 -19.38 -5.91 -39.90
C LEU A 6 -18.83 -4.78 -39.02
N ILE A 7 -18.92 -3.52 -39.48
CA ILE A 7 -18.51 -2.34 -38.71
C ILE A 7 -19.33 -2.20 -37.42
N SER A 8 -20.64 -2.41 -37.50
CA SER A 8 -21.53 -2.38 -36.31
C SER A 8 -21.19 -3.48 -35.30
N VAL A 9 -20.87 -4.69 -35.75
CA VAL A 9 -20.45 -5.78 -34.86
C VAL A 9 -19.12 -5.47 -34.19
N LEU A 10 -18.15 -4.93 -34.94
CA LEU A 10 -16.85 -4.56 -34.40
C LEU A 10 -16.93 -3.42 -33.38
N SER A 11 -17.77 -2.41 -33.60
CA SER A 11 -17.96 -1.32 -32.64
C SER A 11 -18.60 -1.82 -31.35
N LEU A 12 -19.59 -2.72 -31.45
CA LEU A 12 -20.22 -3.35 -30.29
C LEU A 12 -19.23 -4.20 -29.48
N LEU A 13 -18.41 -5.01 -30.15
CA LEU A 13 -17.39 -5.83 -29.49
C LEU A 13 -16.37 -4.96 -28.74
N ARG A 14 -15.92 -3.85 -29.34
CA ARG A 14 -15.03 -2.89 -28.66
C ARG A 14 -15.69 -2.25 -27.45
N ALA A 15 -16.94 -1.81 -27.57
CA ALA A 15 -17.67 -1.22 -26.45
C ALA A 15 -17.81 -2.22 -25.28
N LEU A 16 -18.11 -3.49 -25.60
CA LEU A 16 -18.20 -4.56 -24.61
C LEU A 16 -16.84 -4.81 -23.94
N GLN A 17 -15.75 -4.90 -24.70
CA GLN A 17 -14.41 -5.10 -24.17
C GLN A 17 -14.00 -3.98 -23.20
N THR A 18 -14.25 -2.73 -23.58
CA THR A 18 -13.99 -1.57 -22.72
C THR A 18 -14.81 -1.63 -21.44
N SER A 19 -16.10 -1.95 -21.52
CA SER A 19 -16.97 -2.09 -20.35
C SER A 19 -16.50 -3.19 -19.40
N LEU A 20 -16.10 -4.36 -19.94
CA LEU A 20 -15.53 -5.44 -19.15
C LEU A 20 -14.21 -5.03 -18.48
N ALA A 21 -13.31 -4.38 -19.22
CA ALA A 21 -12.05 -3.89 -18.67
C ALA A 21 -12.28 -2.89 -17.52
N HIS A 22 -13.22 -1.96 -17.69
CA HIS A 22 -13.60 -0.99 -16.66
C HIS A 22 -14.16 -1.68 -15.41
N SER A 23 -15.06 -2.65 -15.58
CA SER A 23 -15.64 -3.43 -14.47
C SER A 23 -14.57 -4.23 -13.72
N GLN A 24 -13.67 -4.90 -14.44
CA GLN A 24 -12.56 -5.63 -13.84
C GLN A 24 -11.61 -4.71 -13.07
N GLN A 25 -11.33 -3.52 -13.59
CA GLN A 25 -10.51 -2.53 -12.88
C GLN A 25 -11.19 -2.02 -11.61
N ALA A 26 -12.51 -1.77 -11.66
CA ALA A 26 -13.28 -1.38 -10.49
C ALA A 26 -13.28 -2.48 -9.40
N LEU A 27 -13.49 -3.75 -9.79
CA LEU A 27 -13.41 -4.90 -8.89
C LEU A 27 -12.02 -5.04 -8.25
N LYS A 28 -10.95 -4.92 -9.05
CA LYS A 28 -9.57 -4.95 -8.52
C LYS A 28 -9.32 -3.83 -7.52
N ARG A 29 -9.86 -2.62 -7.78
CA ARG A 29 -9.75 -1.47 -6.87
C ARG A 29 -10.51 -1.72 -5.57
N GLU A 30 -11.73 -2.21 -5.64
CA GLU A 30 -12.56 -2.55 -4.47
C GLU A 30 -11.87 -3.62 -3.61
N GLN A 31 -11.40 -4.71 -4.22
CA GLN A 31 -10.63 -5.75 -3.52
C GLN A 31 -9.34 -5.22 -2.88
N ARG A 32 -8.66 -4.24 -3.48
CA ARG A 32 -7.49 -3.60 -2.89
C ARG A 32 -7.87 -2.79 -1.65
N LEU A 33 -8.92 -1.98 -1.74
CA LEU A 33 -9.40 -1.16 -0.61
C LEU A 33 -9.90 -2.03 0.54
N SER A 34 -10.69 -3.06 0.24
CA SER A 34 -11.23 -4.01 1.23
C SER A 34 -10.11 -4.73 1.98
N ARG A 35 -9.00 -5.08 1.31
CA ARG A 35 -7.79 -5.62 1.97
C ARG A 35 -7.12 -4.59 2.88
N MET A 36 -6.90 -3.38 2.39
CA MET A 36 -6.29 -2.30 3.19
C MET A 36 -7.09 -1.99 4.46
N LEU A 37 -8.42 -1.86 4.34
CA LEU A 37 -9.30 -1.57 5.48
C LEU A 37 -9.30 -2.70 6.50
N ARG A 38 -9.23 -3.96 6.05
CA ARG A 38 -9.09 -5.11 6.94
C ARG A 38 -7.78 -5.04 7.71
N THR A 39 -6.65 -4.85 7.02
CA THR A 39 -5.33 -4.73 7.66
C THR A 39 -5.29 -3.59 8.68
N VAL A 40 -5.82 -2.41 8.36
CA VAL A 40 -5.90 -1.29 9.31
C VAL A 40 -6.76 -1.64 10.52
N SER A 41 -7.87 -2.34 10.30
CA SER A 41 -8.75 -2.76 11.40
C SER A 41 -8.08 -3.79 12.32
N GLU A 42 -7.33 -4.74 11.76
CA GLU A 42 -6.53 -5.71 12.51
C GLU A 42 -5.45 -5.02 13.36
N ILE A 43 -4.74 -4.03 12.78
CA ILE A 43 -3.75 -3.23 13.51
C ILE A 43 -4.42 -2.41 14.62
N ASN A 44 -5.57 -1.80 14.36
CA ASN A 44 -6.29 -1.05 15.40
C ASN A 44 -6.72 -1.95 16.57
N GLN A 45 -7.15 -3.18 16.30
CA GLN A 45 -7.45 -4.15 17.37
C GLN A 45 -6.18 -4.57 18.11
N LEU A 46 -5.07 -4.71 17.40
CA LEU A 46 -3.76 -5.01 17.98
C LEU A 46 -3.30 -3.91 18.94
N ILE A 47 -3.42 -2.63 18.55
CA ILE A 47 -3.08 -1.47 19.40
C ILE A 47 -3.82 -1.49 20.74
N VAL A 48 -5.09 -1.91 20.74
CA VAL A 48 -5.90 -1.92 21.97
C VAL A 48 -5.52 -3.07 22.91
N ARG A 49 -5.04 -4.21 22.38
CA ARG A 49 -4.84 -5.44 23.16
C ARG A 49 -3.39 -5.71 23.55
N GLU A 50 -2.43 -5.32 22.71
CA GLU A 50 -1.01 -5.59 22.95
C GLU A 50 -0.42 -4.52 23.86
N ARG A 51 0.30 -4.95 24.90
CA ARG A 51 0.87 -4.08 25.93
C ARG A 51 2.37 -3.91 25.77
N ASP A 52 3.03 -4.83 25.07
CA ASP A 52 4.43 -4.71 24.71
C ASP A 52 4.55 -3.83 23.45
N PRO A 53 5.11 -2.61 23.56
CA PRO A 53 5.25 -1.70 22.43
C PRO A 53 6.07 -2.31 21.29
N GLN A 54 7.11 -3.08 21.59
CA GLN A 54 7.98 -3.62 20.55
C GLN A 54 7.27 -4.73 19.77
N ARG A 55 6.51 -5.60 20.46
CA ARG A 55 5.68 -6.61 19.81
C ARG A 55 4.54 -5.97 19.00
N LEU A 56 3.92 -4.91 19.51
CA LEU A 56 2.90 -4.15 18.78
C LEU A 56 3.44 -3.64 17.44
N LEU A 57 4.60 -2.98 17.45
CA LEU A 57 5.20 -2.40 16.25
C LEU A 57 5.61 -3.48 15.24
N GLN A 58 6.18 -4.59 15.72
CA GLN A 58 6.57 -5.70 14.85
C GLN A 58 5.35 -6.39 14.22
N GLU A 59 4.35 -6.75 15.02
CA GLU A 59 3.13 -7.39 14.51
C GLU A 59 2.37 -6.46 13.54
N ALA A 60 2.39 -5.13 13.76
CA ALA A 60 1.82 -4.17 12.81
C ALA A 60 2.53 -4.20 11.44
N CYS A 61 3.87 -4.25 11.41
CA CYS A 61 4.63 -4.44 10.18
C CYS A 61 4.27 -5.77 9.49
N ASP A 62 4.16 -6.85 10.26
CA ASP A 62 3.80 -8.17 9.75
C ASP A 62 2.40 -8.18 9.13
N HIS A 63 1.41 -7.54 9.77
CA HIS A 63 0.05 -7.40 9.23
C HIS A 63 0.02 -6.61 7.90
N LEU A 64 0.84 -5.56 7.77
CA LEU A 64 0.94 -4.76 6.55
C LEU A 64 1.46 -5.58 5.36
N VAL A 65 2.50 -6.38 5.57
CA VAL A 65 3.08 -7.23 4.52
C VAL A 65 2.24 -8.49 4.27
N GLY A 66 1.76 -9.13 5.33
CA GLY A 66 0.92 -10.34 5.28
C GLY A 66 -0.38 -10.16 4.49
N GLY A 67 -0.92 -8.93 4.44
CA GLY A 67 -2.09 -8.56 3.64
C GLY A 67 -1.88 -8.62 2.12
N ARG A 68 -0.67 -8.97 1.62
CA ARG A 68 -0.26 -8.94 0.20
C ARG A 68 -0.47 -7.57 -0.47
N GLY A 69 -0.50 -6.51 0.34
CA GLY A 69 -0.73 -5.13 -0.10
C GLY A 69 0.56 -4.31 -0.22
N TYR A 70 1.61 -4.72 0.49
CA TYR A 70 2.91 -4.05 0.58
C TYR A 70 4.01 -5.10 0.57
N ASP A 71 5.09 -4.84 -0.19
CA ASP A 71 6.26 -5.72 -0.26
C ASP A 71 7.23 -5.48 0.91
N LEU A 72 7.13 -4.32 1.56
CA LEU A 72 7.93 -3.87 2.70
C LEU A 72 7.08 -2.96 3.60
N ALA A 73 7.22 -3.13 4.91
CA ALA A 73 6.76 -2.18 5.91
C ALA A 73 7.83 -2.03 7.00
N TRP A 74 8.04 -0.81 7.50
CA TRP A 74 8.95 -0.55 8.62
C TRP A 74 8.42 0.61 9.47
N ILE A 75 8.81 0.62 10.74
CA ILE A 75 8.49 1.70 11.68
C ILE A 75 9.79 2.23 12.27
N GLY A 76 9.95 3.54 12.19
CA GLY A 76 11.07 4.26 12.78
C GLY A 76 10.63 5.13 13.95
N LEU A 77 11.43 5.16 15.01
CA LEU A 77 11.27 6.10 16.11
C LEU A 77 12.35 7.18 16.05
N MET A 78 11.92 8.42 16.29
CA MET A 78 12.84 9.54 16.42
C MET A 78 13.63 9.39 17.71
N GLN A 79 14.95 9.50 17.60
CA GLN A 79 15.86 9.52 18.74
C GLN A 79 15.82 10.87 19.47
N ASN A 80 16.37 10.91 20.68
CA ASN A 80 16.39 12.11 21.52
C ASN A 80 17.19 13.28 20.92
N ASP A 81 18.03 13.02 19.91
CA ASP A 81 18.76 14.05 19.17
C ASP A 81 17.88 14.84 18.18
N GLY A 82 16.65 14.38 17.94
CA GLY A 82 15.69 14.98 17.01
C GLY A 82 16.10 14.92 15.54
N GLN A 83 17.16 14.16 15.21
CA GLN A 83 17.77 14.11 13.89
C GLN A 83 17.89 12.68 13.35
N THR A 84 17.96 11.70 14.25
CA THR A 84 18.14 10.30 13.88
C THR A 84 16.82 9.54 14.01
N ILE A 85 16.48 8.77 12.98
CA ILE A 85 15.40 7.78 13.05
C ILE A 85 16.04 6.40 13.23
N GLU A 86 15.66 5.69 14.29
CA GLU A 86 16.02 4.27 14.44
C GLU A 86 14.87 3.39 13.96
N ALA A 87 15.15 2.47 13.04
CA ALA A 87 14.17 1.45 12.64
C ALA A 87 14.00 0.43 13.77
N VAL A 88 12.80 0.34 14.33
CA VAL A 88 12.50 -0.50 15.51
C VAL A 88 11.65 -1.74 15.18
N ALA A 89 11.04 -1.76 13.99
CA ALA A 89 10.26 -2.88 13.48
C ALA A 89 10.28 -2.87 11.94
N SER A 90 10.26 -4.06 11.34
CA SER A 90 10.15 -4.20 9.89
C SER A 90 9.64 -5.57 9.47
N ALA A 91 9.01 -5.64 8.31
CA ALA A 91 8.60 -6.88 7.67
C ALA A 91 8.72 -6.74 6.16
N GLY A 92 8.89 -7.87 5.46
CA GLY A 92 8.96 -7.91 4.00
C GLY A 92 10.39 -8.02 3.46
N GLU A 93 10.60 -7.54 2.24
CA GLU A 93 11.89 -7.65 1.54
C GLU A 93 13.04 -7.07 2.38
N GLN A 94 14.22 -7.70 2.35
CA GLN A 94 15.39 -7.25 3.11
C GLN A 94 15.97 -5.98 2.48
N VAL A 95 15.35 -4.86 2.81
CA VAL A 95 15.83 -3.54 2.48
C VAL A 95 16.68 -3.05 3.65
N ASP A 96 17.88 -2.55 3.34
CA ASP A 96 18.75 -1.97 4.36
C ASP A 96 18.07 -0.75 4.99
N LEU A 97 17.53 -0.93 6.20
CA LEU A 97 16.77 0.10 6.90
C LEU A 97 17.65 1.28 7.33
N THR A 98 18.98 1.10 7.38
CA THR A 98 19.91 2.17 7.71
C THR A 98 19.91 3.30 6.68
N GLN A 99 19.48 3.03 5.44
CA GLN A 99 19.34 4.05 4.40
C GLN A 99 18.17 5.02 4.68
N PHE A 100 17.16 4.61 5.44
CA PHE A 100 16.01 5.45 5.81
C PHE A 100 16.21 6.20 7.13
N ALA A 101 17.19 5.77 7.94
CA ALA A 101 17.50 6.33 9.25
C ALA A 101 18.05 7.76 9.23
N SER A 102 18.54 8.26 8.08
CA SER A 102 19.47 9.39 8.02
C SER A 102 18.95 10.67 7.36
N ARG A 103 17.67 10.76 6.94
CA ARG A 103 17.18 11.95 6.21
C ARG A 103 15.83 12.47 6.70
N LEU A 104 15.88 13.29 7.74
CA LEU A 104 14.87 14.32 8.04
C LEU A 104 15.51 15.72 8.06
N ASP A 105 16.27 16.06 7.01
CA ASP A 105 16.51 17.47 6.69
C ASP A 105 15.41 17.91 5.71
N PRO A 106 14.49 18.80 6.10
CA PRO A 106 13.62 19.46 5.14
C PRO A 106 14.48 20.42 4.31
N GLN A 107 14.92 19.99 3.13
CA GLN A 107 15.37 20.95 2.11
C GLN A 107 14.18 21.89 1.82
N PRO A 108 14.32 23.22 1.99
CA PRO A 108 13.25 24.14 1.68
C PRO A 108 12.92 24.01 0.18
N VAL A 109 11.69 23.58 -0.12
CA VAL A 109 11.16 23.56 -1.48
C VAL A 109 11.16 25.00 -1.98
N GLN A 110 12.01 25.29 -2.97
CA GLN A 110 11.99 26.58 -3.65
C GLN A 110 10.66 26.70 -4.43
N PRO A 111 9.88 27.77 -4.22
CA PRO A 111 8.65 27.97 -4.98
C PRO A 111 8.99 28.27 -6.44
N THR A 112 8.37 27.49 -7.35
CA THR A 112 8.30 27.76 -8.79
C THR A 112 7.41 28.96 -9.09
#